data_AF-A0A7V4P1D6-F1
#
_entry.id   AF-A0A7V4P1D6-F1
#
_cell.length_a   1.000
_cell.length_b   1.000
_cell.length_c   1.000
_cell.angle_alpha   90.00
_cell.angle_beta   90.00
_cell.angle_gamma   90.00
#
_symmetry.space_group_name_H-M   'P 1'
#
loop_
_entity.id
_entity.type
_entity.pdbx_description
1 polymer ?
#
loop_
_entity_poly.entity_id
_entity_poly.type
_entity_poly.pdbx_seq_one_letter_code
_entity_poly.pdbx_strand_id
1 'polypeptide(L)'
;MSMLFVFMLATFIGIGVIRRVSRLLHTPLMSLTNAISAIAVVGAIMVAGGEGYPTWIRLLGAVAMFASMTNIISGFLITNRMLKMFKTQPQPGGKP
;
A
#
# COMPACT_ATOMS: atom_id res chain seq x y z
N MET A 1 -0.52 -24.33 12.17
CA MET A 1 -1.99 -24.25 12.23
C MET A 1 -2.50 -22.81 12.37
N SER A 2 -1.86 -21.94 13.18
CA SER A 2 -2.30 -20.55 13.42
C SER A 2 -2.28 -19.64 12.19
N MET A 3 -1.24 -19.68 11.34
CA MET A 3 -1.13 -18.77 10.18
C MET A 3 -2.20 -19.01 9.09
N LEU A 4 -2.62 -20.26 8.89
CA LEU A 4 -3.72 -20.58 7.96
C LEU A 4 -5.05 -19.99 8.48
N PHE A 5 -5.30 -20.09 9.79
CA PHE A 5 -6.48 -19.49 10.41
C PHE A 5 -6.46 -17.96 10.28
N VAL A 6 -5.32 -17.32 10.55
CA VAL A 6 -5.14 -15.87 10.34
C VAL A 6 -5.36 -15.48 8.87
N PHE A 7 -4.80 -16.24 7.93
CA PHE A 7 -4.97 -16.00 6.50
C PHE A 7 -6.45 -16.09 6.07
N MET A 8 -7.17 -17.12 6.52
CA MET A 8 -8.61 -17.29 6.21
C MET A 8 -9.44 -16.14 6.79
N LEU A 9 -9.24 -15.80 8.07
CA LEU A 9 -9.99 -14.71 8.71
C LEU A 9 -9.66 -13.34 8.10
N ALA A 10 -8.38 -13.05 7.83
CA ALA A 10 -7.95 -11.82 7.19
C ALA A 10 -8.56 -11.66 5.80
N THR A 11 -8.64 -12.75 5.02
CA THR A 11 -9.28 -12.75 3.70
C THR A 11 -10.77 -12.45 3.81
N PHE A 12 -11.48 -13.09 4.75
CA PHE A 12 -12.90 -12.85 4.98
C PHE A 12 -13.18 -11.39 5.37
N ILE A 13 -12.37 -10.84 6.29
CA ILE A 13 -12.46 -9.44 6.70
C ILE A 13 -12.18 -8.51 5.51
N GLY A 14 -11.14 -8.77 4.72
CA GLY A 14 -10.77 -7.97 3.55
C GLY A 14 -11.91 -7.84 2.54
N ILE A 15 -12.58 -8.95 2.21
CA ILE A 15 -13.76 -8.94 1.33
C ILE A 15 -14.90 -8.13 1.95
N GLY A 16 -15.15 -8.29 3.25
CA GLY A 16 -16.18 -7.56 3.97
C GLY A 16 -15.96 -6.04 4.00
N VAL A 17 -14.70 -5.61 4.08
CA VAL A 17 -14.32 -4.19 4.05
C VAL A 17 -14.47 -3.60 2.65
N ILE A 18 -13.93 -4.26 1.61
CA ILE A 18 -13.97 -3.75 0.23
C ILE A 18 -15.41 -3.60 -0.27
N ARG A 19 -16.31 -4.53 0.06
CA ARG A 19 -17.73 -4.48 -0.33
C ARG A 19 -18.48 -3.25 0.21
N ARG A 20 -18.00 -2.62 1.29
CA ARG A 20 -18.64 -1.48 1.95
C ARG A 20 -18.11 -0.12 1.49
N VAL A 21 -17.18 -0.09 0.52
CA VAL A 21 -16.62 1.14 -0.03
C VAL A 21 -17.61 1.79 -1.01
N SER A 22 -17.77 3.11 -0.93
CA SER A 22 -18.57 3.89 -1.88
C SER A 22 -18.00 3.81 -3.30
N ARG A 23 -18.88 3.79 -4.32
CA ARG A 23 -18.46 3.70 -5.73
C ARG A 23 -17.47 4.77 -6.17
N LEU A 24 -17.58 5.97 -5.59
CA LEU A 24 -16.68 7.09 -5.86
C LEU A 24 -15.23 6.82 -5.43
N LEU A 25 -15.03 5.89 -4.50
CA LEU A 25 -13.73 5.59 -3.91
C LEU A 25 -13.05 4.37 -4.53
N HIS A 26 -13.64 3.68 -5.53
CA HIS A 26 -12.98 2.50 -6.12
C HIS A 26 -11.64 2.82 -6.79
N THR A 27 -11.52 3.95 -7.49
CA THR A 27 -10.25 4.37 -8.12
C THR A 27 -9.19 4.77 -7.07
N PRO A 28 -9.52 5.58 -6.05
CA PRO A 28 -8.62 5.78 -4.90
C PRO A 28 -8.26 4.48 -4.18
N LEU A 29 -9.21 3.56 -4.01
CA LEU A 29 -9.01 2.27 -3.35
C LEU A 29 -8.04 1.39 -4.14
N MET A 30 -8.15 1.36 -5.47
CA MET A 30 -7.23 0.63 -6.34
C MET A 30 -5.78 1.14 -6.19
N SER A 31 -5.61 2.46 -6.14
CA SER A 31 -4.29 3.07 -5.89
C SER A 31 -3.76 2.72 -4.49
N LEU A 32 -4.64 2.75 -3.48
CA LEU A 32 -4.27 2.44 -2.10
C LEU A 32 -3.86 0.98 -1.93
N THR A 33 -4.59 0.03 -2.51
CA THR A 33 -4.26 -1.39 -2.41
C THR A 33 -2.95 -1.73 -3.12
N ASN A 34 -2.61 -1.00 -4.20
CA ASN A 34 -1.27 -1.09 -4.79
C ASN A 34 -0.18 -0.64 -3.81
N ALA A 35 -0.36 0.51 -3.13
CA ALA A 35 0.60 0.98 -2.12
C ALA A 35 0.76 -0.02 -0.96
N ILE A 36 -0.32 -0.67 -0.53
CA ILE A 36 -0.30 -1.69 0.54
C ILE A 36 0.43 -2.96 0.10
N SER A 37 0.35 -3.34 -1.18
CA SER A 37 1.03 -4.54 -1.71
C SER A 37 2.56 -4.49 -1.55
N ALA A 38 3.11 -3.28 -1.38
CA ALA A 38 4.52 -3.07 -1.11
C ALA A 38 4.95 -3.47 0.33
N ILE A 39 4.10 -4.17 1.08
CA ILE A 39 4.51 -4.90 2.30
C ILE A 39 5.69 -5.87 2.05
N ALA A 40 5.95 -6.24 0.80
CA ALA A 40 7.15 -6.94 0.36
C ALA A 40 8.46 -6.29 0.84
N VAL A 41 8.46 -4.98 1.19
CA VAL A 41 9.61 -4.30 1.81
C VAL A 41 10.11 -5.04 3.05
N VAL A 42 9.22 -5.66 3.84
CA VAL A 42 9.61 -6.40 5.05
C VAL A 42 10.53 -7.57 4.69
N GLY A 43 10.18 -8.33 3.65
CA GLY A 43 11.03 -9.40 3.15
C GLY A 43 12.32 -8.88 2.54
N ALA A 44 12.26 -7.77 1.81
CA ALA A 44 13.44 -7.16 1.22
C ALA A 44 14.46 -6.69 2.27
N ILE A 45 14.00 -6.11 3.39
CA ILE A 45 14.84 -5.72 4.53
C ILE A 45 15.51 -6.95 5.14
N MET A 46 14.77 -8.04 5.34
CA MET A 46 15.32 -9.29 5.87
C MET A 46 16.41 -9.89 4.96
N VAL A 47 16.24 -9.81 3.64
CA VAL A 47 17.22 -10.34 2.68
C VAL A 47 18.45 -9.43 2.54
N ALA A 48 18.24 -8.12 2.48
CA ALA A 48 19.34 -7.15 2.37
C ALA A 48 20.24 -7.15 3.62
N GLY A 49 19.63 -7.26 4.81
CA GLY A 49 20.31 -7.26 6.10
C GLY A 49 20.70 -8.64 6.64
N GLY A 50 20.30 -9.73 5.97
CA GLY A 50 20.51 -11.09 6.48
C GLY A 50 21.99 -11.51 6.43
N GLU A 51 22.55 -11.86 7.58
CA GLU A 51 23.85 -12.51 7.69
C GLU A 51 23.74 -13.95 7.16
N GLY A 52 24.59 -14.31 6.19
CA GLY A 52 24.57 -15.63 5.55
C GLY A 52 24.08 -15.65 4.10
N TYR A 53 23.51 -14.56 3.58
CA TYR A 53 23.24 -14.44 2.16
C TYR A 53 24.51 -14.05 1.37
N PRO A 54 24.77 -14.68 0.22
CA PRO A 54 25.85 -14.24 -0.67
C PRO A 54 25.60 -12.80 -1.14
N THR A 55 26.68 -12.06 -1.40
CA THR A 55 26.64 -10.62 -1.69
C THR A 55 25.67 -10.25 -2.81
N TRP A 56 25.55 -11.07 -3.85
CA TRP A 56 24.64 -10.83 -4.97
C TRP A 56 23.15 -10.91 -4.55
N ILE A 57 22.78 -11.81 -3.64
CA ILE A 57 21.42 -11.90 -3.09
C ILE A 57 21.12 -10.68 -2.24
N ARG A 58 22.08 -10.22 -1.42
CA ARG A 58 21.91 -9.01 -0.61
C ARG A 58 21.72 -7.77 -1.49
N LEU A 59 22.42 -7.71 -2.62
CA LEU A 59 22.27 -6.63 -3.60
C LEU A 59 20.87 -6.66 -4.25
N LEU A 60 20.36 -7.84 -4.61
CA LEU A 60 18.98 -8.00 -5.07
C LEU A 60 17.96 -7.60 -3.99
N GLY A 61 18.23 -7.94 -2.72
CA GLY A 61 17.44 -7.48 -1.57
C GLY A 61 17.41 -5.95 -1.45
N ALA A 62 18.55 -5.28 -1.64
CA ALA A 62 18.64 -3.82 -1.64
C ALA A 62 17.85 -3.19 -2.80
N VAL A 63 17.93 -3.77 -4.00
CA VAL A 63 17.13 -3.31 -5.17
C VAL A 63 15.64 -3.53 -4.92
N ALA A 64 15.25 -4.68 -4.37
CA ALA A 64 13.86 -4.98 -4.01
C ALA A 64 13.35 -4.01 -2.93
N MET A 65 14.18 -3.67 -1.94
CA MET A 65 13.85 -2.71 -0.89
C MET A 65 13.61 -1.31 -1.50
N PHE A 66 14.51 -0.86 -2.37
CA PHE A 66 14.35 0.42 -3.08
C PHE A 66 13.06 0.44 -3.92
N ALA A 67 12.84 -0.58 -4.75
CA ALA A 67 11.64 -0.69 -5.57
C ALA A 67 10.36 -0.70 -4.71
N SER A 68 10.36 -1.45 -3.61
CA SER A 68 9.23 -1.52 -2.69
C SER A 68 8.96 -0.18 -1.99
N MET A 69 9.99 0.54 -1.57
CA MET A 69 9.87 1.90 -1.03
C MET A 69 9.29 2.88 -2.06
N THR A 70 9.71 2.81 -3.32
CA THR A 70 9.14 3.67 -4.37
C THR A 70 7.66 3.40 -4.59
N ASN A 71 7.22 2.14 -4.52
CA ASN A 71 5.79 1.78 -4.62
C ASN A 71 4.99 2.36 -3.43
N ILE A 72 5.50 2.24 -2.20
CA ILE A 72 4.89 2.85 -1.01
C ILE A 72 4.72 4.36 -1.21
N ILE A 73 5.82 5.07 -1.49
CA ILE A 73 5.82 6.54 -1.57
C ILE A 73 4.91 7.02 -2.70
N SER A 74 5.07 6.47 -3.91
CA SER A 74 4.28 6.88 -5.08
C SER A 74 2.80 6.53 -4.92
N GLY A 75 2.48 5.34 -4.41
CA GLY A 75 1.11 4.88 -4.19
C GLY A 75 0.36 5.74 -3.17
N PHE A 76 0.98 6.08 -2.04
CA PHE A 76 0.37 6.98 -1.05
C PHE A 76 0.26 8.42 -1.56
N LEU A 77 1.25 8.93 -2.33
CA LEU A 77 1.18 10.27 -2.93
C LEU A 77 0.03 10.40 -3.93
N ILE A 78 -0.10 9.43 -4.83
CA ILE A 78 -1.18 9.41 -5.84
C ILE A 78 -2.53 9.29 -5.14
N THR A 79 -2.66 8.38 -4.17
CA THR A 79 -3.89 8.21 -3.39
C THR A 79 -4.27 9.50 -2.67
N ASN A 80 -3.31 10.19 -2.04
CA ASN A 80 -3.57 11.48 -1.38
C ASN A 80 -4.04 12.55 -2.37
N ARG A 81 -3.45 12.62 -3.57
CA ARG A 81 -3.91 13.53 -4.64
C ARG A 81 -5.35 13.22 -5.06
N MET A 82 -5.68 11.95 -5.25
CA MET A 82 -7.05 11.53 -5.57
C MET A 82 -8.04 11.89 -4.46
N LEU A 83 -7.67 11.65 -3.19
CA LEU A 83 -8.54 11.96 -2.04
C LEU A 83 -8.74 13.47 -1.83
N LYS A 84 -7.75 14.30 -2.17
CA LYS A 84 -7.89 15.77 -2.13
C LYS A 84 -8.94 16.30 -3.09
N MET A 85 -9.26 15.59 -4.17
CA MET A 85 -10.29 15.97 -5.14
C MET A 85 -11.71 15.86 -4.57
N PHE A 86 -11.91 15.12 -3.47
CA PHE A 86 -13.19 15.03 -2.76
C PHE A 86 -13.36 16.13 -1.71
N LYS A 87 -12.32 16.92 -1.42
CA LYS A 87 -12.43 18.07 -0.53
C LYS A 87 -12.95 19.25 -1.36
N THR A 88 -14.13 19.75 -1.02
CA THR A 88 -14.63 21.02 -1.56
C THR A 88 -13.62 22.11 -1.25
N GLN A 89 -13.02 22.69 -2.29
CA GLN A 89 -12.25 23.93 -2.17
C GLN A 89 -13.22 24.99 -1.61
N PRO A 90 -12.89 25.72 -0.54
CA PRO A 90 -13.69 26.86 -0.12
C PRO A 90 -13.77 27.81 -1.31
N GLN A 91 -14.97 28.12 -1.82
CA GLN A 91 -15.11 29.14 -2.85
C GLN A 91 -14.62 30.47 -2.26
N PRO A 92 -13.57 31.11 -2.81
CA PRO A 92 -13.23 32.46 -2.42
C PRO A 92 -14.27 33.38 -3.07
N GLY A 93 -15.31 33.77 -2.30
CA GLY A 93 -16.25 34.83 -2.72
C GLY A 93 -17.74 34.52 -2.65
N GLY A 94 -18.18 33.39 -2.08
CA GLY A 94 -19.61 33.20 -1.80
C GLY A 94 -20.07 34.14 -0.67
N LYS A 95 -20.70 35.26 -1.04
CA LYS A 95 -21.47 36.09 -0.09
C LYS A 95 -22.62 35.24 0.52
N PRO A 96 -23.01 35.53 1.78
CA PRO A 96 -23.94 34.71 2.56
C PRO A 96 -25.29 34.48 1.88
#